data_AF-A0A820MP16-F1
#
_entry.id   AF-A0A820MP16-F1
#
_cell.length_a   1.000
_cell.length_b   1.000
_cell.length_c   1.000
_cell.angle_alpha   90.00
_cell.angle_beta   90.00
_cell.angle_gamma   90.00
#
_symmetry.space_group_name_H-M   'P 1'
#
loop_
_entity.id
_entity.type
_entity.pdbx_description
1 polymer ?
#
loop_
_entity_poly.entity_id
_entity_poly.type
_entity_poly.pdbx_seq_one_letter_code
_entity_poly.pdbx_strand_id
1 'polypeptide(L)'
;MFTINHWFHRNPLKSTALVSFDQRTSPSSTDAMQICHQLRQLRLDILQLLCNPTLETSHIRDSFDKYISLLTGYVESPDGSSDDSKLRYTTKFYWSDSLTKTDPITDVQDAQFEICCMTLNVAMWYTKHAAYVASKIQQQAASFCEQYSKTKGAGSPQRHPFFLQLDSMIRRVQSTVEFENNIIHHKRAATDLQPLENPVHGILPAEEYIPAKLNSLFSANTYRAFDIGRNVGKQYKEDKHAREVKEAREMPIPQGMPPSESACIIA
;
A
#
# COMPACT_ATOMS: atom_id res chain seq x y z
N MET A 1 -14.03 -22.10 19.16
CA MET A 1 -13.32 -22.02 17.86
C MET A 1 -12.73 -20.62 17.80
N PHE A 2 -11.40 -20.48 17.74
CA PHE A 2 -10.77 -19.17 17.70
C PHE A 2 -10.88 -18.62 16.27
N THR A 3 -11.81 -17.70 16.02
CA THR A 3 -11.78 -16.89 14.80
C THR A 3 -10.65 -15.90 14.94
N ILE A 4 -9.58 -16.07 14.14
CA ILE A 4 -8.50 -15.09 14.07
C ILE A 4 -9.10 -13.82 13.44
N ASN A 5 -9.22 -12.78 14.25
CA ASN A 5 -9.73 -11.48 13.83
C ASN A 5 -8.53 -10.66 13.34
N HIS A 6 -8.47 -10.38 12.05
CA HIS A 6 -7.43 -9.54 11.47
C HIS A 6 -7.93 -8.10 11.43
N TRP A 7 -7.54 -7.32 12.44
CA TRP A 7 -7.76 -5.87 12.44
C TRP A 7 -6.47 -5.13 12.11
N PHE A 8 -6.65 -3.99 11.46
CA PHE A 8 -5.64 -3.40 10.62
C PHE A 8 -5.89 -1.90 10.59
N HIS A 9 -5.12 -1.14 11.37
CA HIS A 9 -5.17 0.32 11.32
C HIS A 9 -4.79 0.82 9.92
N ARG A 10 -5.43 1.88 9.45
CA ARG A 10 -5.20 2.46 8.12
C ARG A 10 -5.19 3.97 8.23
N ASN A 11 -4.11 4.58 7.78
CA ASN A 11 -4.04 6.02 7.58
C ASN A 11 -4.87 6.40 6.34
N PRO A 12 -5.42 7.62 6.29
CA PRO A 12 -6.01 8.16 5.07
C PRO A 12 -4.96 8.25 3.95
N LEU A 13 -5.39 8.11 2.70
CA LEU A 13 -4.53 8.39 1.54
C LEU A 13 -4.10 9.86 1.55
N LYS A 14 -2.89 10.13 1.05
CA LYS A 14 -2.46 11.50 0.82
C LYS A 14 -3.28 12.05 -0.35
N SER A 15 -3.77 13.27 -0.20
CA SER A 15 -4.43 13.99 -1.27
C SER A 15 -3.43 14.87 -2.02
N THR A 16 -3.77 15.22 -3.26
CA THR A 16 -2.93 16.07 -4.10
C THR A 16 -3.75 17.00 -4.99
N ALA A 17 -3.17 18.13 -5.36
CA ALA A 17 -3.78 19.08 -6.29
C ALA A 17 -3.78 18.55 -7.74
N LEU A 18 -4.59 19.19 -8.59
CA LEU A 18 -4.50 19.00 -10.03
C LEU A 18 -3.17 19.57 -10.57
N VAL A 19 -2.58 18.87 -11.54
CA VAL A 19 -1.27 19.22 -12.09
C VAL A 19 -1.34 19.41 -13.60
N SER A 20 -0.74 20.50 -14.07
CA SER A 20 -0.62 20.84 -15.49
C SER A 20 0.84 20.70 -15.92
N PHE A 21 1.12 19.69 -16.74
CA PHE A 21 2.49 19.35 -17.17
C PHE A 21 3.03 20.19 -18.34
N ASP A 22 2.22 21.09 -18.90
CA ASP A 22 2.47 21.90 -20.10
C ASP A 22 2.91 23.34 -19.79
N GLN A 23 2.63 23.85 -18.59
CA GLN A 23 2.79 25.28 -18.28
C GLN A 23 4.22 25.79 -18.43
N ARG A 24 5.20 25.13 -17.80
CA ARG A 24 6.62 25.54 -17.81
C ARG A 24 7.48 24.79 -18.82
N THR A 25 6.99 23.66 -19.33
CA THR A 25 7.74 22.77 -20.23
C THR A 25 7.69 23.20 -21.69
N SER A 26 6.68 24.00 -22.09
CA SER A 26 6.52 24.53 -23.45
C SER A 26 6.81 23.50 -24.56
N PRO A 27 6.01 22.43 -24.64
CA PRO A 27 6.15 21.41 -25.68
C PRO A 27 5.90 22.01 -27.06
N SER A 28 6.77 21.73 -28.03
CA SER A 28 6.66 22.22 -29.40
C SER A 28 6.29 21.16 -30.44
N SER A 29 6.50 19.88 -30.15
CA SER A 29 6.11 18.76 -31.01
C SER A 29 4.81 18.11 -30.56
N THR A 30 4.13 17.43 -31.50
CA THR A 30 2.91 16.65 -31.22
C THR A 30 3.14 15.61 -30.13
N ASP A 31 4.25 14.88 -30.20
CA ASP A 31 4.60 13.85 -29.21
C ASP A 31 4.84 14.45 -27.81
N ALA A 32 5.50 15.62 -27.74
CA ALA A 32 5.74 16.30 -26.45
C ALA A 32 4.42 16.80 -25.83
N MET A 33 3.50 17.31 -26.65
CA MET A 33 2.14 17.68 -26.20
C MET A 33 1.36 16.43 -25.74
N GLN A 34 1.48 15.32 -26.46
CA GLN A 34 0.85 14.05 -26.11
C GLN A 34 1.36 13.49 -24.77
N ILE A 35 2.65 13.61 -24.47
CA ILE A 35 3.23 13.25 -23.17
C ILE A 35 2.56 14.06 -22.04
N CYS A 36 2.48 15.39 -22.17
CA CYS A 36 1.85 16.23 -21.16
C CYS A 36 0.37 15.88 -20.94
N HIS A 37 -0.35 15.55 -22.01
CA HIS A 37 -1.73 15.11 -21.94
C HIS A 37 -1.86 13.75 -21.23
N GLN A 38 -1.05 12.75 -21.63
CA GLN A 38 -1.07 11.41 -21.04
C GLN A 38 -0.68 11.42 -19.57
N LEU A 39 0.35 12.18 -19.19
CA LEU A 39 0.74 12.35 -17.78
C LEU A 39 -0.42 12.89 -16.95
N ARG A 40 -1.17 13.87 -17.47
CA ARG A 40 -2.33 14.43 -16.78
C ARG A 40 -3.45 13.38 -16.62
N GLN A 41 -3.79 12.67 -17.69
CA GLN A 41 -4.86 11.67 -17.66
C GLN A 41 -4.51 10.48 -16.77
N LEU A 42 -3.34 9.85 -16.99
CA LEU A 42 -2.90 8.69 -16.22
C LEU A 42 -2.79 9.00 -14.72
N ARG A 43 -2.37 10.22 -14.37
CA ARG A 43 -2.34 10.68 -12.99
C ARG A 43 -3.73 10.74 -12.36
N LEU A 44 -4.72 11.25 -13.07
CA LEU A 44 -6.10 11.30 -12.59
C LEU A 44 -6.68 9.89 -12.47
N ASP A 45 -6.42 9.05 -13.46
CA ASP A 45 -6.89 7.66 -13.48
C ASP A 45 -6.35 6.89 -12.27
N ILE A 46 -5.04 6.90 -12.01
CA ILE A 46 -4.47 6.18 -10.86
C ILE A 46 -5.02 6.73 -9.53
N LEU A 47 -5.12 8.06 -9.37
CA LEU A 47 -5.68 8.66 -8.14
C LEU A 47 -7.13 8.22 -7.89
N GLN A 48 -7.92 8.09 -8.95
CA GLN A 48 -9.29 7.60 -8.86
C GLN A 48 -9.35 6.11 -8.50
N LEU A 49 -8.49 5.28 -9.11
CA LEU A 49 -8.42 3.85 -8.81
C LEU A 49 -8.03 3.60 -7.35
N LEU A 50 -7.10 4.40 -6.80
CA LEU A 50 -6.64 4.28 -5.42
C LEU A 50 -7.74 4.53 -4.38
N CYS A 51 -8.86 5.17 -4.75
CA CYS A 51 -9.98 5.35 -3.83
C CYS A 51 -10.80 4.05 -3.61
N ASN A 52 -10.56 3.01 -4.42
CA ASN A 52 -11.28 1.75 -4.36
C ASN A 52 -10.35 0.56 -3.99
N PRO A 53 -10.36 0.09 -2.73
CA PRO A 53 -9.54 -1.03 -2.29
C PRO A 53 -10.05 -2.41 -2.73
N THR A 54 -11.22 -2.48 -3.38
CA THR A 54 -11.81 -3.74 -3.85
C THR A 54 -11.29 -4.19 -5.21
N LEU A 55 -10.57 -3.31 -5.91
CA LEU A 55 -9.98 -3.62 -7.20
C LEU A 55 -8.88 -4.68 -7.09
N GLU A 56 -8.67 -5.42 -8.17
CA GLU A 56 -7.54 -6.33 -8.28
C GLU A 56 -6.21 -5.57 -8.34
N THR A 57 -5.17 -6.18 -7.79
CA THR A 57 -3.81 -5.61 -7.72
C THR A 57 -3.20 -5.37 -9.11
N SER A 58 -3.62 -6.13 -10.12
CA SER A 58 -3.23 -5.98 -11.53
C SER A 58 -3.59 -4.60 -12.08
N HIS A 59 -4.82 -4.14 -11.85
CA HIS A 59 -5.30 -2.85 -12.35
C HIS A 59 -4.49 -1.67 -11.79
N ILE A 60 -4.17 -1.73 -10.50
CA ILE A 60 -3.35 -0.70 -9.84
C ILE A 60 -1.93 -0.71 -10.37
N ARG A 61 -1.33 -1.91 -10.48
CA ARG A 61 0.03 -2.07 -11.01
C ARG A 61 0.14 -1.55 -12.45
N ASP A 62 -0.77 -1.95 -13.33
CA ASP A 62 -0.74 -1.54 -14.73
C ASP A 62 -0.92 -0.03 -14.91
N SER A 63 -1.82 0.60 -14.14
CA SER A 63 -2.04 2.05 -14.19
C SER A 63 -0.84 2.82 -13.62
N PHE A 64 -0.29 2.34 -12.50
CA PHE A 64 0.88 2.92 -11.85
C PHE A 64 2.12 2.83 -12.75
N ASP A 65 2.41 1.66 -13.32
CA ASP A 65 3.57 1.45 -14.20
C ASP A 65 3.48 2.33 -15.45
N LYS A 66 2.30 2.51 -16.04
CA LYS A 66 2.09 3.47 -17.15
C LYS A 66 2.41 4.90 -16.73
N TYR A 67 1.92 5.34 -15.57
CA TYR A 67 2.18 6.68 -15.07
C TYR A 67 3.67 6.91 -14.76
N ILE A 68 4.28 6.01 -13.99
CA ILE A 68 5.70 6.08 -13.62
C ILE A 68 6.59 6.00 -14.86
N SER A 69 6.31 5.11 -15.83
CA SER A 69 7.12 5.00 -17.05
C SER A 69 7.26 6.33 -17.81
N LEU A 70 6.22 7.17 -17.80
CA LEU A 70 6.25 8.50 -18.41
C LEU A 70 6.90 9.53 -17.50
N LEU A 71 6.57 9.51 -16.20
CA LEU A 71 7.12 10.48 -15.25
C LEU A 71 8.62 10.30 -15.02
N THR A 72 9.16 9.09 -15.18
CA THR A 72 10.60 8.83 -15.14
C THR A 72 11.36 9.66 -16.18
N GLY A 73 10.77 9.99 -17.34
CA GLY A 73 11.41 10.89 -18.32
C GLY A 73 11.53 12.35 -17.86
N TYR A 74 10.82 12.73 -16.78
CA TYR A 74 11.02 13.99 -16.10
C TYR A 74 12.17 13.93 -15.09
N VAL A 75 12.62 12.75 -14.67
CA VAL A 75 13.72 12.59 -13.70
C VAL A 75 15.02 12.21 -14.41
N GLU A 76 14.97 11.18 -15.25
CA GLU A 76 16.10 10.63 -15.97
C GLU A 76 16.18 11.24 -17.37
N SER A 77 17.37 11.65 -17.79
CA SER A 77 17.55 12.18 -19.14
C SER A 77 17.45 11.06 -20.18
N PRO A 78 16.57 11.17 -21.21
CA PRO A 78 16.38 10.14 -22.22
C PRO A 78 17.59 9.89 -23.13
N ASP A 79 18.60 10.77 -23.07
CA ASP A 79 19.85 10.64 -23.83
C ASP A 79 20.91 9.76 -23.14
N GLY A 80 20.61 9.23 -21.94
CA GLY A 80 21.52 8.37 -21.19
C GLY A 80 22.68 9.13 -20.54
N SER A 81 22.60 10.46 -20.46
CA SER A 81 23.51 11.22 -19.60
C SER A 81 23.28 10.88 -18.12
N SER A 82 24.33 11.00 -17.31
CA SER A 82 24.24 10.84 -15.85
C SER A 82 23.55 12.03 -15.16
N ASP A 83 23.18 13.05 -15.93
CA ASP A 83 22.57 14.26 -15.43
C ASP A 83 21.04 14.10 -15.29
N ASP A 84 20.46 14.86 -14.37
CA ASP A 84 19.01 14.94 -14.24
C ASP A 84 18.36 15.48 -15.51
N SER A 85 17.15 15.00 -15.80
CA SER A 85 16.33 15.55 -16.85
C SER A 85 16.06 17.04 -16.61
N LYS A 86 16.19 17.85 -17.65
CA LYS A 86 15.86 19.30 -17.62
C LYS A 86 14.42 19.56 -17.17
N LEU A 87 13.54 18.54 -17.27
CA LEU A 87 12.14 18.61 -16.88
C LEU A 87 11.90 18.37 -15.37
N ARG A 88 12.91 17.91 -14.62
CA ARG A 88 12.77 17.49 -13.22
C ARG A 88 12.15 18.57 -12.35
N TYR A 89 12.62 19.79 -12.53
CA TYR A 89 12.22 20.95 -11.74
C TYR A 89 11.22 21.83 -12.50
N THR A 90 10.47 21.34 -13.49
CA THR A 90 9.51 22.21 -14.22
C THR A 90 8.13 22.27 -13.57
N THR A 91 7.75 21.27 -12.80
CA THR A 91 6.38 21.10 -12.30
C THR A 91 6.36 21.15 -10.79
N LYS A 92 5.42 21.91 -10.21
CA LYS A 92 5.22 22.02 -8.78
C LYS A 92 4.08 21.10 -8.34
N PHE A 93 4.36 20.25 -7.36
CA PHE A 93 3.44 19.24 -6.84
C PHE A 93 3.05 19.59 -5.42
N TYR A 94 1.80 19.31 -5.06
CA TYR A 94 1.19 19.63 -3.78
C TYR A 94 0.63 18.35 -3.18
N TRP A 95 1.09 17.95 -2.01
CA TRP A 95 0.65 16.73 -1.34
C TRP A 95 0.33 16.98 0.13
N SER A 96 -0.79 16.44 0.61
CA SER A 96 -1.10 16.37 2.03
C SER A 96 -0.26 15.29 2.73
N ASP A 97 -0.27 15.26 4.06
CA ASP A 97 0.28 14.15 4.83
C ASP A 97 -0.80 13.10 5.18
N SER A 98 -0.37 11.89 5.54
CA SER A 98 -1.27 10.80 5.96
C SER A 98 -1.51 10.75 7.47
N LEU A 99 -0.69 11.46 8.27
CA LEU A 99 -0.73 11.46 9.73
C LEU A 99 -1.40 12.71 10.31
N THR A 100 -1.28 13.87 9.65
CA THR A 100 -1.80 15.14 10.16
C THR A 100 -3.13 15.49 9.49
N LYS A 101 -4.20 15.61 10.30
CA LYS A 101 -5.54 16.04 9.85
C LYS A 101 -5.63 17.54 9.53
N THR A 102 -4.63 18.31 9.94
CA THR A 102 -4.55 19.77 9.76
C THR A 102 -3.26 20.07 9.02
N ASP A 103 -3.42 20.73 7.87
CA ASP A 103 -2.39 21.28 6.99
C ASP A 103 -1.15 21.84 7.71
N PRO A 104 0.05 21.69 7.12
CA PRO A 104 0.32 22.20 5.76
C PRO A 104 0.44 21.15 4.65
N ILE A 105 -0.16 21.45 3.51
CA ILE A 105 0.22 20.86 2.22
C ILE A 105 1.71 21.12 1.98
N THR A 106 2.42 20.06 1.63
CA THR A 106 3.81 20.13 1.21
C THR A 106 3.85 20.42 -0.29
N ASP A 107 4.44 21.55 -0.67
CA ASP A 107 4.63 21.94 -2.06
C ASP A 107 6.10 21.85 -2.47
N VAL A 108 6.41 20.95 -3.41
CA VAL A 108 7.78 20.73 -3.91
C VAL A 108 7.78 20.76 -5.43
N GLN A 109 8.73 21.47 -6.01
CA GLN A 109 8.92 21.55 -7.46
C GLN A 109 9.96 20.54 -7.93
N ASP A 110 9.70 19.24 -7.72
CA ASP A 110 10.58 18.14 -8.12
C ASP A 110 9.74 16.93 -8.57
N ALA A 111 9.97 16.42 -9.78
CA ALA A 111 9.31 15.22 -10.28
C ALA A 111 9.65 13.95 -9.48
N GLN A 112 10.84 13.87 -8.86
CA GLN A 112 11.20 12.77 -7.98
C GLN A 112 10.30 12.73 -6.73
N PHE A 113 9.94 13.91 -6.21
CA PHE A 113 9.02 14.01 -5.07
C PHE A 113 7.63 13.49 -5.42
N GLU A 114 7.14 13.77 -6.64
CA GLU A 114 5.87 13.20 -7.13
C GLU A 114 5.93 11.67 -7.21
N ILE A 115 7.01 11.10 -7.76
CA ILE A 115 7.19 9.64 -7.81
C ILE A 115 7.11 9.04 -6.40
N CYS A 116 7.85 9.60 -5.44
CA CYS A 116 7.83 9.12 -4.05
C CYS A 116 6.44 9.21 -3.42
N CYS A 117 5.73 10.33 -3.61
CA CYS A 117 4.41 10.53 -3.03
C CYS A 117 3.35 9.61 -3.65
N MET A 118 3.38 9.43 -4.97
CA MET A 118 2.49 8.51 -5.66
C MET A 118 2.76 7.05 -5.25
N THR A 119 4.04 6.66 -5.17
CA THR A 119 4.47 5.32 -4.72
C THR A 119 3.96 5.03 -3.31
N LEU A 120 4.09 6.00 -2.39
CA LEU A 120 3.58 5.88 -1.03
C LEU A 120 2.06 5.69 -1.01
N ASN A 121 1.32 6.43 -1.85
CA ASN A 121 -0.13 6.26 -1.98
C ASN A 121 -0.52 4.87 -2.51
N VAL A 122 0.22 4.34 -3.50
CA VAL A 122 0.02 2.96 -4.00
C VAL A 122 0.32 1.95 -2.90
N ALA A 123 1.41 2.11 -2.14
CA ALA A 123 1.72 1.25 -1.00
C ALA A 123 0.60 1.27 0.05
N MET A 124 0.09 2.46 0.40
CA MET A 124 -1.07 2.59 1.30
C MET A 124 -2.32 1.90 0.73
N TRP A 125 -2.56 1.98 -0.57
CA TRP A 125 -3.64 1.21 -1.20
C TRP A 125 -3.46 -0.30 -1.02
N TYR A 126 -2.25 -0.86 -1.20
CA TYR A 126 -1.99 -2.28 -0.95
C TYR A 126 -2.31 -2.67 0.49
N THR A 127 -1.97 -1.82 1.48
CA THR A 127 -2.37 -2.09 2.87
C THR A 127 -3.89 -2.12 3.00
N LYS A 128 -4.62 -1.17 2.40
CA LYS A 128 -6.08 -1.09 2.42
C LYS A 128 -6.71 -2.30 1.72
N HIS A 129 -6.20 -2.71 0.56
CA HIS A 129 -6.60 -3.92 -0.13
C HIS A 129 -6.41 -5.17 0.73
N ALA A 130 -5.26 -5.31 1.40
CA ALA A 130 -5.02 -6.42 2.33
C ALA A 130 -6.02 -6.45 3.49
N ALA A 131 -6.42 -5.28 4.02
CA ALA A 131 -7.50 -5.21 5.03
C ALA A 131 -8.84 -5.68 4.48
N TYR A 132 -9.18 -5.24 3.26
CA TYR A 132 -10.40 -5.66 2.59
C TYR A 132 -10.43 -7.19 2.40
N VAL A 133 -9.36 -7.79 1.87
CA VAL A 133 -9.26 -9.24 1.68
C VAL A 133 -9.36 -9.99 3.02
N ALA A 134 -8.67 -9.51 4.05
CA ALA A 134 -8.76 -10.09 5.40
C ALA A 134 -10.19 -10.05 5.95
N SER A 135 -10.92 -8.94 5.75
CA SER A 135 -12.31 -8.82 6.17
C SER A 135 -13.23 -9.83 5.46
N LYS A 136 -12.95 -10.15 4.18
CA LYS A 136 -13.70 -11.16 3.41
C LYS A 136 -13.46 -12.57 3.91
N ILE A 137 -12.20 -12.92 4.18
CA ILE A 137 -11.84 -14.21 4.77
C ILE A 137 -12.51 -14.38 6.13
N GLN A 138 -12.54 -13.31 6.93
CA GLN A 138 -13.21 -13.33 8.23
C GLN A 138 -14.73 -13.51 8.11
N GLN A 139 -15.39 -12.81 7.18
CA GLN A 139 -16.83 -12.99 6.93
C GLN A 139 -17.15 -14.43 6.51
N GLN A 140 -16.32 -15.02 5.64
CA GLN A 140 -16.45 -16.42 5.24
C GLN A 140 -16.26 -17.36 6.44
N ALA A 141 -15.22 -17.17 7.25
CA ALA A 141 -14.97 -17.96 8.45
C ALA A 141 -16.12 -17.87 9.46
N ALA A 142 -16.68 -16.68 9.67
CA ALA A 142 -17.84 -16.47 10.53
C ALA A 142 -19.09 -17.22 10.00
N SER A 143 -19.32 -17.17 8.68
CA SER A 143 -20.43 -17.92 8.06
C SER A 143 -20.29 -19.43 8.23
N PHE A 144 -19.06 -19.96 8.12
CA PHE A 144 -18.80 -21.38 8.39
C PHE A 144 -18.99 -21.71 9.87
N CYS A 145 -18.56 -20.84 10.79
CA CYS A 145 -18.80 -21.03 12.23
C CYS A 145 -20.30 -21.05 12.57
N GLU A 146 -21.10 -20.19 11.93
CA GLU A 146 -22.55 -20.16 12.11
C GLU A 146 -23.25 -21.40 11.52
N GLN A 147 -22.84 -21.83 10.32
CA GLN A 147 -23.33 -23.09 9.76
C GLN A 147 -22.98 -24.26 10.67
N TYR A 148 -21.74 -24.28 11.16
CA TYR A 148 -21.23 -25.28 12.08
C TYR A 148 -21.98 -25.27 13.43
N SER A 149 -22.33 -24.11 13.98
CA SER A 149 -23.13 -24.03 15.21
C SER A 149 -24.58 -24.51 15.01
N LYS A 150 -25.11 -24.35 13.79
CA LYS A 150 -26.45 -24.80 13.41
C LYS A 150 -26.50 -26.27 12.98
N THR A 151 -25.39 -26.86 12.54
CA THR A 151 -25.33 -28.30 12.28
C THR A 151 -25.58 -29.05 13.58
N LYS A 152 -26.70 -29.77 13.66
CA LYS A 152 -27.01 -30.66 14.79
C LYS A 152 -26.06 -31.87 14.75
N GLY A 153 -24.86 -31.69 15.30
CA GLY A 153 -24.01 -32.76 15.78
C GLY A 153 -24.24 -32.98 17.28
N ALA A 154 -24.11 -34.22 17.74
CA ALA A 154 -24.31 -34.56 19.15
C ALA A 154 -23.16 -34.01 20.03
N GLY A 155 -23.26 -32.76 20.50
CA GLY A 155 -22.50 -32.29 21.67
C GLY A 155 -22.00 -30.84 21.63
N SER A 156 -21.75 -30.29 22.83
CA SER A 156 -21.13 -29.00 23.08
C SER A 156 -19.79 -28.85 22.35
N PRO A 157 -19.35 -27.61 22.00
CA PRO A 157 -18.07 -27.37 21.32
C PRO A 157 -16.84 -28.00 22.00
N GLN A 158 -16.85 -28.20 23.33
CA GLN A 158 -15.78 -28.90 24.05
C GLN A 158 -15.67 -30.41 23.69
N ARG A 159 -16.76 -31.01 23.19
CA ARG A 159 -16.84 -32.40 22.74
C ARG A 159 -16.63 -32.55 21.23
N HIS A 160 -16.27 -31.48 20.53
CA HIS A 160 -15.95 -31.58 19.13
C HIS A 160 -14.68 -32.43 18.94
N PRO A 161 -14.63 -33.37 17.96
CA PRO A 161 -13.46 -34.19 17.70
C PRO A 161 -12.15 -33.41 17.59
N PHE A 162 -12.14 -32.17 17.07
CA PHE A 162 -10.93 -31.33 17.07
C PHE A 162 -10.37 -31.09 18.48
N PHE A 163 -11.20 -30.68 19.44
CA PHE A 163 -10.74 -30.37 20.81
C PHE A 163 -10.43 -31.65 21.59
N LEU A 164 -11.20 -32.72 21.37
CA LEU A 164 -10.90 -34.03 21.94
C LEU A 164 -9.58 -34.58 21.39
N GLN A 165 -9.29 -34.39 20.11
CA GLN A 165 -8.04 -34.80 19.49
C GLN A 165 -6.86 -33.96 19.98
N LEU A 166 -7.02 -32.64 20.10
CA LEU A 166 -5.99 -31.76 20.65
C LEU A 166 -5.66 -32.11 22.11
N ASP A 167 -6.67 -32.30 22.97
CA ASP A 167 -6.47 -32.74 24.36
C ASP A 167 -5.79 -34.11 24.41
N SER A 168 -6.21 -35.06 23.56
CA SER A 168 -5.56 -36.38 23.47
C SER A 168 -4.11 -36.28 23.02
N MET A 169 -3.77 -35.38 22.10
CA MET A 169 -2.40 -35.16 21.63
C MET A 169 -1.56 -34.53 22.74
N ILE A 170 -2.06 -33.50 23.42
CA ILE A 170 -1.38 -32.84 24.54
C ILE A 170 -1.08 -33.87 25.64
N ARG A 171 -2.09 -34.64 26.07
CA ARG A 171 -1.91 -35.69 27.08
C ARG A 171 -0.92 -36.76 26.64
N ARG A 172 -0.97 -37.18 25.37
CA ARG A 172 -0.04 -38.18 24.84
C ARG A 172 1.40 -37.66 24.87
N VAL A 173 1.63 -36.43 24.43
CA VAL A 173 2.96 -35.79 24.46
C VAL A 173 3.42 -35.64 25.91
N GLN A 174 2.56 -35.13 26.80
CA GLN A 174 2.88 -34.98 28.22
C GLN A 174 3.26 -36.32 28.87
N SER A 175 2.43 -37.37 28.71
CA SER A 175 2.73 -38.69 29.27
C SER A 175 4.00 -39.31 28.68
N THR A 176 4.30 -39.06 27.40
CA THR A 176 5.55 -39.51 26.78
C THR A 176 6.76 -38.83 27.42
N VAL A 177 6.72 -37.50 27.54
CA VAL A 177 7.80 -36.71 28.14
C VAL A 177 7.99 -37.05 29.62
N GLU A 178 6.91 -37.23 30.38
CA GLU A 178 6.97 -37.63 31.80
C GLU A 178 7.55 -39.04 31.96
N PHE A 179 7.13 -40.00 31.13
CA PHE A 179 7.64 -41.37 31.16
C PHE A 179 9.13 -41.43 30.80
N GLU A 180 9.55 -40.77 29.73
CA GLU A 180 10.96 -40.65 29.33
C GLU A 180 11.79 -39.98 30.43
N ASN A 181 11.25 -38.95 31.07
CA ASN A 181 11.92 -38.29 32.18
C ASN A 181 12.03 -39.19 33.42
N ASN A 182 11.02 -40.01 33.71
CA ASN A 182 11.03 -40.92 34.86
C ASN A 182 11.95 -42.14 34.67
N ILE A 183 12.21 -42.56 33.44
CA ILE A 183 13.02 -43.76 33.15
C ILE A 183 14.45 -43.42 32.72
N ILE A 184 14.63 -42.33 31.96
CA ILE A 184 15.90 -42.05 31.28
C ILE A 184 16.56 -40.80 31.84
N HIS A 185 15.84 -39.67 31.90
CA HIS A 185 16.49 -38.37 32.08
C HIS A 185 16.57 -37.87 33.52
N HIS A 186 15.60 -38.23 34.38
CA HIS A 186 15.48 -37.83 35.78
C HIS A 186 15.70 -36.32 36.05
N LYS A 187 15.31 -35.46 35.09
CA LYS A 187 15.46 -34.01 35.21
C LYS A 187 14.32 -33.44 36.06
N ARG A 188 14.61 -32.45 36.91
CA ARG A 188 13.54 -31.64 37.53
C ARG A 188 12.80 -30.87 36.45
N ALA A 189 11.48 -30.84 36.54
CA ALA A 189 10.67 -29.97 35.69
C ALA A 189 11.11 -28.52 35.89
N ALA A 190 11.30 -27.79 34.80
CA ALA A 190 11.56 -26.35 34.87
C ALA A 190 10.36 -25.66 35.51
N THR A 191 10.61 -24.76 36.45
CA THR A 191 9.55 -23.97 37.12
C THR A 191 9.03 -22.87 36.19
N ASP A 192 9.88 -22.42 35.27
CA ASP A 192 9.58 -21.35 34.34
C ASP A 192 9.30 -21.92 32.95
N LEU A 193 8.30 -21.33 32.27
CA LEU A 193 8.01 -21.63 30.88
C LEU A 193 9.22 -21.24 30.02
N GLN A 194 9.69 -22.17 29.18
CA GLN A 194 10.73 -21.83 28.22
C GLN A 194 10.17 -20.85 27.19
N PRO A 195 10.95 -19.83 26.80
CA PRO A 195 10.56 -18.93 25.73
C PRO A 195 10.42 -19.72 24.43
N LEU A 196 9.36 -19.42 23.67
CA LEU A 196 9.13 -19.99 22.35
C LEU A 196 10.28 -19.59 21.42
N GLU A 197 10.83 -20.56 20.69
CA GLU A 197 11.82 -20.30 19.65
C GLU A 197 11.18 -19.55 18.48
N ASN A 198 11.96 -18.68 17.84
CA ASN A 198 11.49 -17.98 16.66
C ASN A 198 11.24 -18.97 15.51
N PRO A 199 10.14 -18.81 14.76
CA PRO A 199 9.85 -19.68 13.62
C PRO A 199 10.93 -19.55 12.55
N VAL A 200 11.54 -20.69 12.20
CA VAL A 200 12.60 -20.79 11.16
C VAL A 200 12.01 -20.73 9.74
N HIS A 201 10.72 -21.04 9.60
CA HIS A 201 10.00 -21.08 8.33
C HIS A 201 8.73 -20.21 8.41
N GLY A 202 8.29 -19.68 7.26
CA GLY A 202 7.10 -18.82 7.18
C GLY A 202 7.36 -17.32 7.40
N ILE A 203 8.62 -16.90 7.44
CA ILE A 203 9.01 -15.49 7.39
C ILE A 203 8.80 -15.00 5.95
N LEU A 204 7.90 -14.04 5.75
CA LEU A 204 7.65 -13.43 4.45
C LEU A 204 8.57 -12.20 4.29
N PRO A 205 9.58 -12.24 3.42
CA PRO A 205 10.39 -11.05 3.12
C PRO A 205 9.57 -10.02 2.34
N ALA A 206 9.97 -8.75 2.41
CA ALA A 206 9.40 -7.72 1.54
C ALA A 206 9.69 -8.07 0.08
N GLU A 207 8.66 -8.02 -0.76
CA GLU A 207 8.82 -8.16 -2.21
C GLU A 207 9.54 -6.92 -2.76
N GLU A 208 10.58 -7.13 -3.56
CA GLU A 208 11.31 -6.04 -4.20
C GLU A 208 10.48 -5.43 -5.33
N TYR A 209 10.21 -4.13 -5.24
CA TYR A 209 9.55 -3.40 -6.32
C TYR A 209 10.56 -2.98 -7.39
N ILE A 210 10.30 -3.35 -8.64
CA ILE A 210 11.10 -2.95 -9.80
C ILE A 210 10.33 -1.85 -10.56
N PRO A 211 10.86 -0.62 -10.64
CA PRO A 211 10.22 0.47 -11.37
C PRO A 211 10.01 0.17 -12.86
N ALA A 212 8.94 0.72 -13.42
CA ALA A 212 8.67 0.63 -14.85
C ALA A 212 9.78 1.32 -15.67
N LYS A 213 10.16 0.71 -16.79
CA LYS A 213 11.14 1.27 -17.73
C LYS A 213 10.61 2.56 -18.36
N LEU A 214 11.52 3.44 -18.76
CA LEU A 214 11.20 4.67 -19.48
C LEU A 214 10.30 4.40 -20.69
N ASN A 215 9.23 5.17 -20.81
CA ASN A 215 8.25 5.03 -21.88
C ASN A 215 8.86 5.35 -23.25
N SER A 216 8.50 4.59 -24.29
CA SER A 216 9.02 4.77 -25.65
C SER A 216 8.68 6.12 -26.29
N LEU A 217 7.66 6.83 -25.80
CA LEU A 217 7.34 8.19 -26.25
C LEU A 217 8.43 9.20 -25.88
N PHE A 218 9.21 8.92 -24.83
CA PHE A 218 10.38 9.70 -24.43
C PHE A 218 11.59 9.35 -25.30
N SER A 219 11.54 9.73 -26.57
CA SER A 219 12.70 9.72 -27.44
C SER A 219 13.57 10.96 -27.23
N ALA A 220 14.85 10.91 -27.61
CA ALA A 220 15.74 12.07 -27.58
C ALA A 220 15.19 13.25 -28.41
N ASN A 221 14.46 12.99 -29.49
CA ASN A 221 13.83 14.02 -30.32
C ASN A 221 12.64 14.66 -29.60
N THR A 222 11.78 13.85 -28.98
CA THR A 222 10.65 14.35 -28.17
C THR A 222 11.14 15.18 -26.99
N TYR A 223 12.21 14.73 -26.33
CA TYR A 223 12.82 15.42 -25.21
C TYR A 223 13.40 16.80 -25.58
N ARG A 224 14.02 16.91 -26.77
CA ARG A 224 14.49 18.20 -27.29
C ARG A 224 13.35 19.17 -27.61
N ALA A 225 12.16 18.67 -27.94
CA ALA A 225 11.00 19.49 -28.26
C ALA A 225 10.41 20.24 -27.05
N PHE A 226 10.84 19.95 -25.82
CA PHE A 226 10.52 20.75 -24.64
C PHE A 226 11.47 21.94 -24.51
N ASP A 227 10.92 23.14 -24.60
CA ASP A 227 11.67 24.41 -24.58
C ASP A 227 11.35 25.21 -23.32
N ILE A 228 12.06 24.91 -22.23
CA ILE A 228 11.92 25.60 -20.94
C ILE A 228 12.39 27.06 -21.05
N GLY A 229 13.33 27.34 -21.96
CA GLY A 229 13.91 28.66 -22.20
C GLY A 229 12.87 29.73 -22.57
N ARG A 230 11.82 29.33 -23.32
CA ARG A 230 10.70 30.22 -23.72
C ARG A 230 9.90 30.81 -22.56
N ASN A 231 10.05 30.24 -21.36
CA ASN A 231 9.29 30.62 -20.18
C ASN A 231 10.16 31.22 -19.07
N VAL A 232 11.46 31.38 -19.31
CA VAL A 232 12.37 32.03 -18.37
C VAL A 232 11.90 33.49 -18.16
N GLY A 233 11.57 33.83 -16.91
CA GLY A 233 11.07 35.15 -16.52
C GLY A 233 9.55 35.33 -16.55
N LYS A 234 8.77 34.35 -17.05
CA LYS A 234 7.31 34.39 -16.92
C LYS A 234 6.91 34.00 -15.50
N GLN A 235 6.30 34.93 -14.76
CA GLN A 235 5.63 34.60 -13.51
C GLN A 235 4.33 33.84 -13.81
N TYR A 236 4.33 32.55 -13.54
CA TYR A 236 3.09 31.76 -13.51
C TYR A 236 2.36 32.09 -12.22
N LYS A 237 1.09 32.50 -12.31
CA LYS A 237 0.25 32.68 -11.14
C LYS A 237 0.17 31.33 -10.42
N GLU A 238 0.59 31.28 -9.16
CA GLU A 238 0.31 30.11 -8.33
C GLU A 238 -1.21 29.92 -8.28
N ASP A 239 -1.65 28.70 -8.52
CA ASP A 239 -3.05 28.35 -8.37
C ASP A 239 -3.37 28.40 -6.87
N LYS A 240 -4.16 29.40 -6.47
CA LYS A 240 -4.56 29.59 -5.06
C LYS A 240 -5.31 28.38 -4.52
N HIS A 241 -5.98 27.61 -5.40
CA HIS A 241 -6.74 26.42 -5.02
C HIS A 241 -5.87 25.16 -4.96
N ALA A 242 -4.63 25.20 -5.47
CA ALA A 242 -3.70 24.06 -5.34
C ALA A 242 -3.24 23.83 -3.89
N ARG A 243 -3.43 24.82 -3.01
CA ARG A 243 -3.25 24.71 -1.55
C ARG A 243 -4.54 24.38 -0.80
N GLU A 244 -5.65 24.14 -1.51
CA GLU A 244 -6.92 23.72 -0.92
C GLU A 244 -7.23 22.30 -1.42
N VAL A 245 -6.37 21.36 -1.03
CA VAL A 245 -6.48 19.97 -1.45
C VAL A 245 -7.50 19.26 -0.56
N LYS A 246 -8.60 18.79 -1.15
CA LYS A 246 -9.63 18.02 -0.43
C LYS A 246 -9.15 16.60 -0.15
N GLU A 247 -9.55 16.05 0.99
CA GLU A 247 -9.32 14.65 1.35
C GLU A 247 -9.85 13.71 0.25
N ALA A 248 -9.08 12.68 -0.07
CA ALA A 248 -9.46 11.68 -1.06
C ALA A 248 -10.70 10.93 -0.55
N ARG A 249 -11.74 10.85 -1.39
CA ARG A 249 -13.01 10.23 -0.99
C ARG A 249 -12.92 8.71 -1.15
N GLU A 250 -12.38 8.07 -0.13
CA GLU A 250 -12.15 6.62 -0.12
C GLU A 250 -13.44 5.82 0.07
N MET A 251 -13.50 4.64 -0.55
CA MET A 251 -14.55 3.67 -0.26
C MET A 251 -14.35 3.06 1.13
N PRO A 252 -15.41 2.98 1.97
CA PRO A 252 -15.30 2.39 3.29
C PRO A 252 -15.03 0.89 3.19
N ILE A 253 -14.06 0.42 3.97
CA ILE A 253 -13.79 -1.01 4.13
C ILE A 253 -14.64 -1.51 5.31
N PRO A 254 -15.41 -2.61 5.15
CA PRO A 254 -16.18 -3.18 6.24
C PRO A 254 -15.29 -3.50 7.44
N GLN A 255 -15.60 -2.92 8.59
CA GLN A 255 -14.91 -3.24 9.84
C GLN A 255 -15.58 -4.48 10.46
N GLY A 256 -14.79 -5.50 10.79
CA GLY A 256 -15.18 -6.45 11.83
C GLY A 256 -15.28 -5.67 13.15
N MET A 257 -16.36 -5.88 13.91
CA MET A 257 -16.79 -5.05 15.05
C MET A 257 -15.66 -4.38 15.89
N PRO A 258 -15.77 -3.09 16.25
CA PRO A 258 -15.19 -2.59 17.50
C PRO A 258 -16.16 -2.89 18.65
N PRO A 259 -15.71 -3.22 19.89
CA PRO A 259 -15.17 -2.17 20.75
C PRO A 259 -14.11 -2.63 21.78
N SER A 260 -13.42 -1.62 22.34
CA SER A 260 -12.39 -1.65 23.40
C SER A 260 -10.95 -1.98 22.96
N GLU A 261 -10.12 -0.93 23.09
CA GLU A 261 -8.70 -1.00 23.45
C GLU A 261 -7.69 -1.56 22.44
N SER A 262 -7.73 -1.11 21.19
CA SER A 262 -6.54 -1.19 20.33
C SER A 262 -6.41 -0.04 19.32
N ALA A 263 -6.85 1.17 19.70
CA ALA A 263 -6.35 2.36 19.04
C ALA A 263 -5.07 2.77 19.75
N CYS A 264 -3.93 2.79 19.05
CA CYS A 264 -2.73 3.48 19.51
C CYS A 264 -3.13 4.89 19.96
N ILE A 265 -3.15 5.10 21.27
CA ILE A 265 -3.16 6.44 21.86
C ILE A 265 -1.71 6.89 21.72
N ILE A 266 -1.43 7.72 20.71
CA ILE A 266 -0.22 8.51 20.71
C ILE A 266 -0.45 9.56 21.79
N ALA A 267 0.11 9.30 22.97
CA ALA A 267 0.33 10.31 24.00
C ALA A 267 1.61 11.09 23.69
#